data_AF-A0A6L5EJX0-F1
#
_entry.id   AF-A0A6L5EJX0-F1
#
_cell.length_a   1.000
_cell.length_b   1.000
_cell.length_c   1.000
_cell.angle_alpha   90.00
_cell.angle_beta   90.00
_cell.angle_gamma   90.00
#
_symmetry.space_group_name_H-M   'P 1'
#
loop_
_entity.id
_entity.type
_entity.pdbx_description
1 polymer ?
#
loop_
_entity_poly.entity_id
_entity_poly.type
_entity_poly.pdbx_seq_one_letter_code
_entity_poly.pdbx_strand_id
1 'polypeptide(L)'
;VVNHTSDEHAWFVEACENPNSPERDYYIWRDEPNDLDSIFSGSAWEYDEKSGQYYLHFFSKKQPDLNWENEKLRQKIYEMMNFWIDKGIGGFRMDVIDM
;
A
#
# COMPACT_ATOMS: atom_id res chain seq x y z
N VAL A 1 -3.24 5.29 9.60
CA VAL A 1 -3.38 3.98 8.94
C VAL A 1 -2.20 3.86 8.00
N VAL A 2 -1.45 2.76 8.06
CA VAL A 2 -0.18 2.62 7.32
C VAL A 2 0.00 1.22 6.70
N ASN A 3 -1.02 0.36 6.78
CA ASN A 3 -1.05 -0.92 6.09
C ASN A 3 -1.30 -0.74 4.58
N HIS A 4 -2.14 0.22 4.21
CA HIS A 4 -2.54 0.52 2.84
C HIS A 4 -2.73 2.03 2.66
N THR A 5 -2.79 2.47 1.41
CA THR A 5 -3.16 3.85 1.03
C THR A 5 -4.46 3.82 0.21
N SER A 6 -4.89 4.97 -0.33
CA SER A 6 -5.91 5.01 -1.39
C SER A 6 -5.28 4.62 -2.73
N ASP A 7 -6.03 4.01 -3.64
CA ASP A 7 -5.64 3.87 -5.06
C ASP A 7 -5.45 5.25 -5.74
N GLU A 8 -6.01 6.30 -5.15
CA GLU A 8 -5.81 7.69 -5.58
C GLU A 8 -4.57 8.36 -4.94
N HIS A 9 -3.81 7.66 -4.10
CA HIS A 9 -2.58 8.19 -3.52
C HIS A 9 -1.48 8.33 -4.58
N ALA A 10 -0.73 9.44 -4.53
CA ALA A 10 0.30 9.75 -5.53
C ALA A 10 1.30 8.59 -5.75
N TRP A 11 1.68 7.87 -4.70
CA TRP A 11 2.53 6.68 -4.83
C TRP A 11 1.88 5.57 -5.65
N PHE A 12 0.58 5.30 -5.49
CA PHE A 12 -0.07 4.23 -6.25
C PHE A 12 -0.27 4.64 -7.71
N VAL A 13 -0.67 5.90 -7.93
CA VAL A 13 -0.79 6.46 -9.28
C VAL A 13 0.54 6.34 -10.03
N GLU A 14 1.66 6.76 -9.43
CA GLU A 14 3.00 6.61 -10.03
C GLU A 14 3.39 5.13 -10.21
N ALA A 15 3.08 4.27 -9.23
CA ALA A 15 3.35 2.83 -9.32
C ALA A 15 2.63 2.16 -10.49
N CYS A 16 1.40 2.59 -10.83
CA CYS A 16 0.66 2.08 -11.99
C CYS A 16 1.15 2.69 -13.31
N GLU A 17 1.46 3.99 -13.33
CA GLU A 17 1.86 4.70 -14.55
C GLU A 17 3.30 4.41 -14.98
N ASN A 18 4.19 4.13 -14.03
CA ASN A 18 5.60 3.91 -14.26
C ASN A 18 6.11 2.73 -13.42
N PRO A 19 6.11 1.51 -14.00
CA PRO A 19 6.61 0.31 -13.30
C PRO A 19 8.11 0.35 -12.94
N ASN A 20 8.87 1.31 -13.47
CA ASN A 20 10.29 1.50 -13.11
C ASN A 20 10.49 2.57 -12.02
N SER A 21 9.41 3.18 -11.53
CA SER A 21 9.48 4.16 -10.44
C SER A 21 9.92 3.51 -9.13
N PRO A 22 10.60 4.24 -8.23
CA PRO A 22 10.82 3.80 -6.86
C PRO A 22 9.53 3.44 -6.12
N GLU A 23 8.43 4.13 -6.43
CA GLU A 23 7.10 3.96 -5.84
C GLU A 23 6.45 2.64 -6.24
N ARG A 24 6.86 2.01 -7.36
CA ARG A 24 6.35 0.70 -7.78
C ARG A 24 6.43 -0.31 -6.64
N ASP A 25 7.60 -0.39 -5.99
CA ASP A 25 7.88 -1.35 -4.93
C ASP A 25 7.37 -0.90 -3.55
N TYR A 26 6.63 0.22 -3.48
CA TYR A 26 5.88 0.58 -2.27
C TYR A 26 4.60 -0.23 -2.12
N TYR A 27 4.17 -0.95 -3.17
CA TYR A 27 3.00 -1.82 -3.15
C TYR A 27 3.40 -3.24 -3.54
N ILE A 28 2.52 -4.19 -3.26
CA ILE A 28 2.77 -5.61 -3.50
C ILE A 28 2.17 -6.02 -4.84
N TRP A 29 3.03 -6.36 -5.81
CA TRP A 29 2.65 -6.75 -7.17
C TRP A 29 2.98 -8.20 -7.48
N ARG A 30 2.17 -8.88 -8.29
CA ARG A 30 2.42 -10.24 -8.78
C ARG A 30 1.92 -10.44 -10.21
N ASP A 31 2.62 -11.29 -10.96
CA ASP A 31 2.15 -11.76 -12.28
C ASP A 31 1.00 -12.77 -12.11
N GLU A 32 1.15 -13.69 -11.15
CA GLU A 32 0.17 -14.72 -10.84
C GLU A 32 -0.30 -14.56 -9.39
N PRO A 33 -1.62 -14.38 -9.14
CA PRO A 33 -2.17 -14.24 -7.80
C PRO A 33 -2.22 -15.61 -7.10
N ASN A 34 -2.23 -15.59 -5.77
CA ASN A 34 -2.53 -16.77 -4.96
C ASN A 34 -3.99 -16.71 -4.45
N ASP A 35 -4.39 -17.71 -3.66
CA ASP A 35 -5.77 -17.85 -3.16
C ASP A 35 -6.07 -16.98 -1.92
N LEU A 36 -5.35 -15.87 -1.70
CA LEU A 36 -5.66 -14.95 -0.60
C LEU A 36 -6.98 -14.23 -0.86
N ASP A 37 -7.84 -14.20 0.16
CA ASP A 37 -9.12 -13.50 0.15
C ASP A 37 -9.02 -12.12 0.82
N SER A 38 -9.75 -11.15 0.26
CA SER A 38 -10.00 -9.86 0.89
C SER A 38 -10.96 -10.03 2.07
N ILE A 39 -10.69 -9.29 3.15
CA ILE A 39 -11.56 -9.18 4.32
C ILE A 39 -12.93 -8.60 3.93
N PHE A 40 -12.99 -7.81 2.86
CA PHE A 40 -14.23 -7.21 2.35
C PHE A 40 -14.94 -8.04 1.27
N SER A 41 -14.54 -9.31 1.09
CA SER A 41 -15.04 -10.29 0.12
C SER A 41 -14.31 -10.30 -1.22
N GLY A 42 -14.15 -11.52 -1.77
CA GLY A 42 -13.50 -11.79 -3.05
C GLY A 42 -11.98 -11.95 -2.91
N SER A 43 -11.30 -12.08 -4.04
CA SER A 43 -9.83 -12.11 -4.12
C SER A 43 -9.22 -10.89 -3.43
N ALA A 44 -8.09 -11.09 -2.75
CA ALA A 44 -7.21 -10.01 -2.30
C ALA A 44 -6.32 -9.45 -3.41
N TRP A 45 -6.42 -10.00 -4.62
CA TRP A 45 -5.66 -9.56 -5.79
C TRP A 45 -6.57 -8.92 -6.82
N GLU A 46 -6.26 -7.69 -7.20
CA GLU A 46 -6.94 -6.97 -8.27
C GLU A 46 -5.97 -6.76 -9.44
N TYR A 47 -6.41 -7.08 -10.65
CA TYR A 47 -5.62 -6.89 -11.87
C TYR A 47 -5.63 -5.43 -12.30
N ASP A 48 -4.45 -4.83 -12.49
CA ASP A 48 -4.28 -3.50 -13.07
C ASP A 48 -3.88 -3.61 -14.54
N GLU A 49 -4.77 -3.17 -15.44
CA GLU A 49 -4.54 -3.24 -16.88
C GLU A 49 -3.34 -2.41 -17.35
N LYS A 50 -3.02 -1.30 -16.66
CA LYS A 50 -1.92 -0.41 -17.06
C LYS A 50 -0.55 -1.06 -16.87
N SER A 51 -0.36 -1.70 -15.72
CA SER A 51 0.90 -2.36 -15.40
C SER A 51 0.94 -3.85 -15.79
N GLY A 52 -0.21 -4.45 -16.10
CA GLY A 52 -0.32 -5.85 -16.50
C GLY A 52 -0.07 -6.85 -15.36
N GLN A 53 -0.25 -6.41 -14.12
CA GLN A 53 0.00 -7.21 -12.92
C GLN A 53 -1.15 -7.07 -11.91
N TYR A 54 -1.21 -8.00 -10.98
CA TYR A 54 -2.11 -7.94 -9.83
C TYR A 54 -1.47 -7.16 -8.69
N TYR A 55 -2.23 -6.32 -7.99
CA TYR A 55 -1.82 -5.72 -6.73
C TYR A 55 -2.60 -6.31 -5.56
N LEU A 56 -1.96 -6.41 -4.40
CA LEU A 56 -2.59 -6.88 -3.17
C LEU A 56 -3.49 -5.79 -2.56
N HIS A 57 -4.67 -6.19 -2.10
CA HIS A 57 -5.58 -5.42 -1.26
C HIS A 57 -6.28 -6.35 -0.26
N PHE A 58 -5.97 -6.27 1.03
CA PHE A 58 -6.69 -7.04 2.06
C PHE A 58 -8.07 -6.46 2.38
N PHE A 59 -8.34 -5.23 1.97
CA PHE A 59 -9.62 -4.54 2.18
C PHE A 59 -10.28 -4.23 0.82
N SER A 60 -10.78 -2.99 0.64
CA SER A 60 -11.33 -2.55 -0.64
C SER A 60 -10.28 -2.63 -1.74
N LYS A 61 -10.69 -2.86 -2.98
CA LYS A 61 -9.84 -2.70 -4.17
C LYS A 61 -9.20 -1.30 -4.23
N LYS A 62 -9.89 -0.29 -3.68
CA LYS A 62 -9.37 1.08 -3.54
C LYS A 62 -8.34 1.27 -2.42
N GLN A 63 -7.96 0.19 -1.72
CA GLN A 63 -7.02 0.21 -0.60
C GLN A 63 -5.84 -0.73 -0.89
N PRO A 64 -4.97 -0.38 -1.85
CA PRO A 64 -3.80 -1.19 -2.17
C PRO A 64 -2.82 -1.23 -0.98
N ASP A 65 -2.38 -2.44 -0.66
CA ASP A 65 -1.50 -2.72 0.48
C ASP A 65 -0.07 -2.29 0.22
N LEU A 66 0.51 -1.64 1.23
CA LEU A 66 1.88 -1.18 1.21
C LEU A 66 2.85 -2.34 1.47
N ASN A 67 3.95 -2.37 0.74
CA ASN A 67 5.02 -3.33 0.90
C ASN A 67 5.91 -2.95 2.09
N TRP A 68 5.65 -3.52 3.27
CA TRP A 68 6.43 -3.29 4.47
C TRP A 68 7.83 -3.93 4.45
N GLU A 69 8.13 -4.84 3.50
CA GLU A 69 9.48 -5.36 3.30
C GLU A 69 10.42 -4.28 2.73
N ASN A 70 9.87 -3.31 1.99
CA ASN A 70 10.63 -2.21 1.39
C ASN A 70 11.08 -1.17 2.44
N GLU A 71 12.40 -1.05 2.63
CA GLU A 71 12.96 -0.15 3.65
C GLU A 71 12.72 1.34 3.35
N LYS A 72 12.67 1.73 2.07
CA LYS A 72 12.41 3.10 1.65
C LYS A 72 10.97 3.50 1.98
N LEU A 73 10.02 2.58 1.76
CA LEU A 73 8.63 2.78 2.16
C LEU A 73 8.55 2.97 3.68
N ARG A 74 9.14 2.07 4.48
CA ARG A 74 9.15 2.20 5.95
C ARG A 74 9.69 3.56 6.38
N GLN A 75 10.78 4.00 5.79
CA GLN A 75 11.36 5.31 6.06
C GLN A 75 10.42 6.46 5.71
N LYS A 76 9.70 6.41 4.59
CA LYS A 76 8.69 7.42 4.21
C LYS A 76 7.52 7.45 5.18
N ILE A 77 7.08 6.30 5.69
CA ILE A 77 6.07 6.23 6.73
C ILE A 77 6.57 6.88 8.03
N TYR A 78 7.81 6.61 8.45
CA TYR A 78 8.39 7.22 9.65
C TYR A 78 8.55 8.74 9.51
N GLU A 79 8.97 9.22 8.34
CA GLU A 79 9.03 10.66 8.01
C GLU A 79 7.64 11.30 8.15
N MET A 80 6.60 10.67 7.61
CA MET A 80 5.21 11.13 7.74
C MET A 80 4.73 11.12 9.19
N MET A 81 5.07 10.09 9.97
CA MET A 81 4.73 10.03 11.39
C MET A 81 5.43 11.14 12.18
N ASN A 82 6.72 11.39 11.94
CA ASN A 82 7.47 12.47 12.58
C ASN A 82 6.88 13.84 12.26
N PHE A 83 6.44 14.08 11.02
CA PHE A 83 5.72 15.31 10.67
C PHE A 83 4.51 15.57 11.56
N TRP A 84 3.75 14.54 11.94
CA TRP A 84 2.62 14.69 12.86
C TRP A 84 3.06 14.86 14.32
N ILE A 85 4.12 14.17 14.74
CA ILE A 85 4.72 14.36 16.08
C ILE A 85 5.19 15.81 16.24
N ASP A 86 5.87 16.35 15.24
CA ASP A 86 6.38 17.74 15.22
C ASP A 86 5.24 18.77 15.27
N LYS A 87 4.02 18.38 14.84
CA LYS A 87 2.80 19.19 14.99
C LYS A 87 2.17 19.12 16.39
N GLY A 88 2.70 18.29 17.30
CA GLY A 88 2.30 18.25 18.70
C GLY A 88 1.12 17.32 19.01
N ILE A 89 0.89 16.27 18.23
CA ILE A 89 -0.12 15.26 18.58
C ILE A 89 0.31 14.47 19.84
N GLY A 90 -0.66 13.93 20.58
CA GLY A 90 -0.40 13.15 21.80
C GLY A 90 -0.03 11.67 21.59
N GLY A 91 -0.10 11.18 20.35
CA GLY A 91 0.20 9.78 20.01
C GLY A 91 -0.64 9.26 18.85
N PHE A 92 -0.45 7.99 18.49
CA PHE A 92 -1.16 7.34 17.39
C PHE A 92 -1.99 6.15 17.88
N ARG A 93 -3.18 5.99 17.31
CA ARG A 93 -3.85 4.69 17.25
C ARG A 93 -3.45 4.05 15.92
N MET A 94 -2.73 2.93 15.99
CA MET A 94 -2.29 2.18 14.82
C MET A 94 -3.40 1.23 14.40
N ASP A 95 -3.92 1.42 13.20
CA ASP A 95 -4.94 0.56 12.61
C ASP A 95 -4.28 -0.63 11.93
N VAL A 96 -4.81 -1.84 12.17
CA VAL A 96 -4.42 -3.11 11.51
C VAL A 96 -2.90 -3.33 11.42
N ILE A 97 -2.22 -3.17 12.56
CA ILE A 97 -0.75 -3.11 12.64
C ILE A 97 -0.06 -4.49 12.69
N ASP A 98 -0.83 -5.54 12.90
CA ASP A 98 -0.39 -6.93 13.11
C ASP A 98 -0.64 -7.85 11.91
N MET A 99 -1.14 -7.27 10.80
CA MET A 99 -1.49 -7.99 9.58
C MET A 99 -0.26 -8.40 8.77
#